data_AF-A0A419GY76-F1
#
_entry.id   AF-A0A419GY76-F1
#
_cell.length_a   1.000
_cell.length_b   1.000
_cell.length_c   1.000
_cell.angle_alpha   90.00
_cell.angle_beta   90.00
_cell.angle_gamma   90.00
#
_symmetry.space_group_name_H-M   'P 1'
#
loop_
_entity.id
_entity.type
_entity.pdbx_description
1 polymer ?
#
loop_
_entity_poly.entity_id
_entity_poly.type
_entity_poly.pdbx_seq_one_letter_code
_entity_poly.pdbx_strand_id
1 'polypeptide(L)'
;MGLKKLLFTRETFFIFAILFISSYSSNAKADYQTNLSFWGYVQDGSSDLDVTYFSTPYVYDWDNDGIRDLLVGQNYQTNDWGYVSFYKNYGTNASPSFNGFSYVQACNNTCILNVLGGG
;
A
#
# COMPACT_ATOMS: atom_id res chain seq x y z
N MET A 1 -44.44 -8.82 -37.50
CA MET A 1 -43.39 -8.09 -36.76
C MET A 1 -42.15 -8.97 -36.71
N GLY A 2 -41.24 -8.80 -37.68
CA GLY A 2 -40.12 -9.73 -37.91
C GLY A 2 -38.93 -9.41 -37.00
N LEU A 3 -38.48 -10.39 -36.23
CA LEU A 3 -37.31 -10.29 -35.36
C LEU A 3 -36.04 -10.20 -36.23
N LYS A 4 -35.36 -9.05 -36.25
CA LYS A 4 -34.05 -8.91 -36.90
C LYS A 4 -33.04 -9.73 -36.10
N LYS A 5 -32.54 -10.83 -36.66
CA LYS A 5 -31.39 -11.56 -36.11
C LYS A 5 -30.20 -10.59 -36.05
N LEU A 6 -29.67 -10.32 -34.85
CA LEU A 6 -28.39 -9.64 -34.69
C LEU A 6 -27.31 -10.55 -35.29
N LEU A 7 -26.82 -10.19 -36.48
CA LEU A 7 -25.68 -10.84 -37.09
C LEU A 7 -24.43 -10.11 -36.60
N PHE A 8 -23.74 -10.70 -35.62
CA PHE A 8 -22.41 -10.24 -35.23
C PHE A 8 -21.41 -10.64 -36.32
N THR A 9 -20.76 -9.63 -36.88
CA THR A 9 -19.68 -9.83 -37.86
C THR A 9 -18.43 -10.34 -37.13
N ARG A 10 -17.56 -11.07 -37.83
CA ARG A 10 -16.28 -11.53 -37.26
C ARG A 10 -15.48 -10.38 -36.65
N GLU A 11 -15.55 -9.20 -37.28
CA GLU A 11 -14.84 -8.00 -36.84
C GLU A 11 -15.41 -7.39 -35.56
N THR A 12 -16.74 -7.50 -35.32
CA THR A 12 -17.30 -7.08 -34.03
C THR A 12 -16.86 -8.01 -32.91
N PHE A 13 -16.72 -9.30 -33.16
CA PHE A 13 -16.22 -10.26 -32.17
C PHE A 13 -14.76 -10.00 -31.78
N PHE A 14 -13.90 -9.67 -32.76
CA PHE A 14 -12.50 -9.30 -32.50
C PHE A 14 -12.36 -8.03 -31.66
N ILE A 15 -13.19 -7.00 -31.92
CA ILE A 15 -13.17 -5.75 -31.14
C ILE A 15 -13.60 -6.02 -29.68
N PHE A 16 -14.65 -6.81 -29.46
CA PHE A 16 -15.08 -7.17 -28.10
C PHE A 16 -14.02 -8.01 -27.38
N ALA A 17 -13.35 -8.94 -28.06
CA ALA A 17 -12.28 -9.73 -27.46
C ALA A 17 -11.08 -8.86 -27.03
N ILE A 18 -10.68 -7.87 -27.83
CA ILE A 18 -9.60 -6.93 -27.48
C ILE A 18 -9.99 -6.06 -26.28
N LEU A 19 -11.22 -5.54 -26.26
CA LEU A 19 -11.73 -4.75 -25.14
C LEU A 19 -11.77 -5.58 -23.85
N PHE A 20 -12.20 -6.84 -23.93
CA PHE A 20 -12.17 -7.78 -22.81
C PHE A 20 -10.73 -7.97 -22.30
N ILE A 21 -9.78 -8.33 -23.16
CA ILE A 21 -8.36 -8.55 -22.78
C ILE A 21 -7.74 -7.31 -22.13
N SER A 22 -8.07 -6.10 -22.61
CA SER A 22 -7.59 -4.85 -22.00
C SER A 22 -8.14 -4.63 -20.57
N SER A 23 -9.38 -5.07 -20.31
CA SER A 23 -9.99 -5.00 -18.97
C SER A 23 -9.50 -6.08 -17.99
N TYR A 24 -8.99 -7.22 -18.46
CA TYR A 24 -8.43 -8.31 -17.63
C TYR A 24 -6.92 -8.24 -17.43
N SER A 25 -6.25 -7.19 -17.92
CA SER A 25 -4.85 -6.96 -17.61
C SER A 25 -4.75 -6.48 -16.15
N SER A 26 -4.86 -7.40 -15.20
CA SER A 26 -4.47 -7.16 -13.82
C SER A 26 -2.97 -6.88 -13.84
N ASN A 27 -2.66 -5.60 -13.60
CA ASN A 27 -1.30 -5.12 -13.51
C ASN A 27 -0.66 -5.70 -12.25
N ALA A 28 -0.10 -6.90 -12.32
CA ALA A 28 1.03 -7.29 -11.47
C ALA A 28 2.29 -6.65 -12.07
N LYS A 29 2.30 -5.31 -12.15
CA LYS A 29 3.52 -4.56 -12.43
C LYS A 29 4.18 -4.31 -11.08
N ALA A 30 5.50 -4.45 -11.00
CA ALA A 30 6.23 -3.76 -9.95
C ALA A 30 5.83 -2.28 -10.06
N ASP A 31 5.14 -1.77 -9.04
CA ASP A 31 4.63 -0.41 -8.99
C ASP A 31 5.79 0.56 -9.24
N TYR A 32 5.83 1.12 -10.45
CA TYR A 32 6.77 2.14 -10.94
C TYR A 32 8.21 1.70 -11.28
N GLN A 33 8.60 2.03 -12.51
CA GLN A 33 9.99 2.34 -12.84
C GLN A 33 10.31 3.65 -12.13
N THR A 34 11.01 3.56 -11.00
CA THR A 34 11.23 4.72 -10.13
C THR A 34 12.32 5.60 -10.75
N ASN A 35 11.94 6.82 -11.15
CA ASN A 35 12.89 7.85 -11.55
C ASN A 35 13.40 8.55 -10.27
N LEU A 36 14.01 7.77 -9.36
CA LEU A 36 14.45 8.24 -8.05
C LEU A 36 15.51 9.34 -8.23
N SER A 37 15.12 10.57 -7.92
CA SER A 37 16.00 11.74 -7.92
C SER A 37 16.25 12.30 -6.51
N PHE A 38 15.55 11.77 -5.50
CA PHE A 38 15.71 12.20 -4.12
C PHE A 38 16.99 11.61 -3.51
N TRP A 39 17.92 12.48 -3.14
CA TRP A 39 19.18 12.17 -2.45
C TRP A 39 19.11 12.69 -1.01
N GLY A 40 18.35 12.01 -0.15
CA GLY A 40 18.21 12.37 1.26
C GLY A 40 17.61 11.24 2.09
N TYR A 41 17.63 11.42 3.41
CA TYR A 41 16.91 10.56 4.33
C TYR A 41 15.40 10.85 4.27
N VAL A 42 14.59 9.80 4.47
CA VAL A 42 13.15 9.98 4.70
C VAL A 42 12.97 10.83 5.95
N GLN A 43 12.10 11.84 5.89
CA GLN A 43 11.86 12.72 7.02
C GLN A 43 10.69 12.21 7.87
N ASP A 44 10.86 12.31 9.18
CA ASP A 44 9.80 12.28 10.16
C ASP A 44 9.65 13.69 10.78
N GLY A 45 8.63 14.43 10.35
CA GLY A 45 8.47 15.84 10.69
C GLY A 45 9.64 16.68 10.19
N SER A 46 10.37 17.30 11.13
CA SER A 46 11.54 18.15 10.85
C SER A 46 12.89 17.44 11.02
N SER A 47 12.88 16.12 11.19
CA SER A 47 14.07 15.29 11.43
C SER A 47 14.13 14.11 10.48
N ASP A 48 15.31 13.51 10.37
CA ASP A 48 15.46 12.22 9.68
C ASP A 48 14.71 11.13 10.44
N LEU A 49 14.03 10.25 9.70
CA LEU A 49 13.42 9.05 10.25
C LEU A 49 14.53 8.10 10.70
N ASP A 50 14.63 7.92 12.01
CA ASP A 50 15.61 7.04 12.65
C ASP A 50 14.90 5.99 13.50
N VAL A 51 15.01 4.74 13.06
CA VAL A 51 14.50 3.56 13.77
C VAL A 51 15.60 2.78 14.50
N THR A 52 16.79 3.35 14.62
CA THR A 52 18.00 2.79 15.22
C THR A 52 18.59 1.61 14.44
N TYR A 53 18.18 0.36 14.73
CA TYR A 53 18.80 -0.84 14.18
C TYR A 53 17.85 -1.74 13.40
N PHE A 54 18.39 -2.37 12.36
CA PHE A 54 17.73 -3.38 11.53
C PHE A 54 16.43 -2.91 10.88
N SER A 55 16.44 -1.68 10.35
CA SER A 55 15.30 -1.10 9.63
C SER A 55 14.83 -2.00 8.48
N THR A 56 13.56 -2.40 8.53
CA THR A 56 12.89 -3.16 7.46
C THR A 56 11.63 -2.41 7.02
N PRO A 57 11.76 -1.43 6.09
CA PRO A 57 10.65 -0.60 5.65
C PRO A 57 9.69 -1.33 4.71
N TYR A 58 8.39 -1.05 4.83
CA TYR A 58 7.33 -1.54 3.96
C TYR A 58 6.26 -0.46 3.76
N VAL A 59 5.81 -0.26 2.52
CA VAL A 59 4.84 0.79 2.16
C VAL A 59 3.53 0.16 1.75
N TYR A 60 2.45 0.49 2.45
CA TYR A 60 1.10 -0.04 2.19
C TYR A 60 0.03 0.87 2.83
N ASP A 61 -1.19 0.86 2.30
CA ASP A 61 -2.34 1.59 2.86
C ASP A 61 -2.93 0.79 4.03
N TRP A 62 -2.49 1.12 5.26
CA TRP A 62 -2.69 0.26 6.43
C TRP A 62 -4.00 0.52 7.16
N ASP A 63 -4.53 1.74 7.07
CA ASP A 63 -5.83 2.11 7.62
C ASP A 63 -6.93 2.25 6.56
N ASN A 64 -6.63 1.91 5.30
CA ASN A 64 -7.56 1.83 4.18
C ASN A 64 -8.21 3.18 3.85
N ASP A 65 -7.42 4.25 3.87
CA ASP A 65 -7.84 5.60 3.47
C ASP A 65 -7.43 5.97 2.02
N GLY A 66 -6.76 5.06 1.32
CA GLY A 66 -6.25 5.26 -0.04
C GLY A 66 -4.87 5.95 -0.09
N ILE A 67 -4.28 6.28 1.06
CA ILE A 67 -2.97 6.89 1.21
C ILE A 67 -2.02 5.84 1.80
N ARG A 68 -0.93 5.57 1.09
CA ARG A 68 0.07 4.59 1.52
C ARG A 68 0.86 5.13 2.71
N ASP A 69 0.90 4.33 3.76
CA ASP A 69 1.65 4.56 4.99
C ASP A 69 3.00 3.83 4.95
N LEU A 70 3.84 4.09 5.95
CA LEU A 70 5.13 3.43 6.13
C LEU A 70 5.13 2.59 7.42
N LEU A 71 5.35 1.30 7.27
CA LEU A 71 5.76 0.42 8.36
C LEU A 71 7.26 0.26 8.38
N VAL A 72 7.85 0.22 9.57
CA VAL A 72 9.26 -0.11 9.72
C VAL A 72 9.43 -1.11 10.85
N GLY A 73 9.90 -2.32 10.52
CA GLY A 73 10.41 -3.25 11.53
C GLY A 73 11.75 -2.77 12.06
N GLN A 74 11.95 -2.85 13.37
CA GLN A 74 13.15 -2.38 14.04
C GLN A 74 13.46 -3.23 15.29
N ASN A 75 14.69 -3.16 15.77
CA ASN A 75 15.06 -3.68 17.08
C ASN A 75 15.41 -2.53 18.03
N TYR A 76 14.97 -2.59 19.27
CA TYR A 76 15.41 -1.61 20.27
C TYR A 76 16.67 -2.11 20.96
N GLN A 77 17.74 -1.33 20.82
CA GLN A 77 19.10 -1.70 21.22
C GLN A 77 19.22 -2.17 22.69
N THR A 78 18.29 -1.79 23.56
CA THR A 78 18.39 -2.07 25.00
C THR A 78 17.73 -3.37 25.44
N ASN A 79 16.92 -4.05 24.62
CA ASN A 79 16.18 -5.24 25.09
C ASN A 79 15.96 -6.38 24.09
N ASP A 80 16.68 -6.42 22.96
CA ASP A 80 16.59 -7.47 21.93
C ASP A 80 15.17 -7.69 21.34
N TRP A 81 14.19 -6.87 21.69
CA TRP A 81 12.82 -7.01 21.21
C TRP A 81 12.65 -6.40 19.83
N GLY A 82 11.88 -7.08 18.99
CA GLY A 82 11.42 -6.56 17.71
C GLY A 82 10.19 -5.69 17.89
N TYR A 83 10.20 -4.52 17.27
CA TYR A 83 9.08 -3.59 17.23
C TYR A 83 8.69 -3.32 15.78
N VAL A 84 7.44 -2.96 15.57
CA VAL A 84 6.93 -2.49 14.29
C VAL A 84 6.39 -1.09 14.51
N SER A 85 7.04 -0.11 13.88
CA SER A 85 6.66 1.29 13.91
C SER A 85 5.73 1.59 12.74
N PHE A 86 4.58 2.20 13.02
CA PHE A 86 3.62 2.67 12.03
C PHE A 86 3.69 4.19 11.90
N TYR A 87 4.11 4.65 10.73
CA TYR A 87 4.15 6.06 10.34
C TYR A 87 2.97 6.35 9.41
N LYS A 88 1.92 6.98 9.95
CA LYS A 88 0.79 7.45 9.15
C LYS A 88 1.25 8.52 8.16
N ASN A 89 0.87 8.37 6.90
CA ASN A 89 1.09 9.40 5.90
C ASN A 89 -0.04 10.43 5.92
N TYR A 90 0.24 11.65 6.37
CA TYR A 90 -0.71 12.77 6.38
C TYR A 90 -0.72 13.59 5.08
N GLY A 91 0.16 13.24 4.13
CA GLY A 91 0.31 13.92 2.85
C GLY A 91 -0.46 13.21 1.74
N THR A 92 0.25 12.88 0.66
CA THR A 92 -0.31 12.12 -0.47
C THR A 92 0.62 10.98 -0.87
N ASN A 93 0.16 10.09 -1.74
CA ASN A 93 1.01 9.04 -2.32
C ASN A 93 2.19 9.59 -3.14
N ALA A 94 2.07 10.80 -3.69
CA ALA A 94 3.12 11.45 -4.47
C ALA A 94 4.06 12.32 -3.62
N SER A 95 3.62 12.73 -2.44
CA SER A 95 4.36 13.58 -1.52
C SER A 95 4.00 13.18 -0.08
N PRO A 96 4.58 12.10 0.45
CA PRO A 96 4.28 11.62 1.79
C PRO A 96 4.74 12.62 2.86
N SER A 97 4.02 12.66 3.98
CA SER A 97 4.34 13.50 5.13
C SER A 97 4.12 12.72 6.42
N PHE A 98 5.21 12.35 7.08
CA PHE A 98 5.19 11.64 8.37
C PHE A 98 5.42 12.63 9.52
N ASN A 99 4.85 12.35 10.69
CA ASN A 99 5.00 13.18 11.89
C ASN A 99 4.78 12.35 13.17
N GLY A 100 5.77 11.54 13.51
CA GLY A 100 5.77 10.53 14.55
C GLY A 100 5.31 9.16 14.06
N PHE A 101 5.54 8.18 14.91
CA PHE A 101 5.05 6.82 14.77
C PHE A 101 4.33 6.34 16.02
N SER A 102 3.52 5.29 15.85
CA SER A 102 3.03 4.47 16.94
C SER A 102 3.56 3.05 16.80
N TYR A 103 3.76 2.35 17.91
CA TYR A 103 4.05 0.91 17.83
C TYR A 103 2.78 0.13 17.54
N VAL A 104 2.87 -0.80 16.60
CA VAL A 104 1.81 -1.78 16.35
C VAL A 104 1.74 -2.70 17.56
N GLN A 105 0.55 -2.83 18.14
CA GLN A 105 0.27 -3.67 19.29
C GLN A 105 -0.86 -4.65 18.97
N ALA A 106 -0.69 -5.91 19.37
CA ALA A 106 -1.83 -6.81 19.52
C ALA A 106 -2.62 -6.34 20.75
N CYS A 107 -3.89 -5.96 20.55
CA CYS A 107 -4.79 -5.33 21.52
C CYS A 107 -4.56 -5.69 23.01
N ASN A 108 -4.42 -4.65 23.84
CA ASN A 108 -4.45 -4.69 25.31
C ASN A 108 -5.89 -4.39 25.80
N ASN A 109 -6.86 -5.29 25.61
CA ASN A 109 -8.15 -5.30 26.34
C ASN A 109 -9.38 -4.55 25.77
N THR A 110 -9.37 -3.97 24.56
CA THR A 110 -10.64 -3.66 23.85
C THR A 110 -10.41 -3.51 22.35
N CYS A 111 -10.51 -4.62 21.63
CA CYS A 111 -10.61 -4.65 20.17
C CYS A 111 -12.10 -4.61 19.81
N ILE A 112 -12.62 -3.46 19.35
CA ILE A 112 -13.91 -3.34 18.65
C ILE A 112 -13.60 -2.44 17.44
N LEU A 113 -13.77 -2.82 16.18
CA LEU A 113 -14.73 -3.72 15.56
C LEU A 113 -14.09 -4.83 14.69
N ASN A 114 -14.65 -6.05 14.82
CA ASN A 114 -14.81 -7.05 13.75
C ASN A 114 -13.62 -7.41 12.86
N VAL A 115 -12.47 -7.76 13.45
CA VAL A 115 -11.54 -8.68 12.76
C VAL A 115 -11.48 -9.98 13.58
N LEU A 116 -12.17 -11.01 13.08
CA LEU A 116 -11.98 -12.37 13.55
C LEU A 116 -10.62 -12.85 13.05
N GLY A 117 -9.62 -12.88 13.92
CA GLY A 117 -8.35 -13.52 13.59
C GLY A 117 -7.29 -13.43 14.68
N GLY A 118 -6.94 -14.58 15.25
CA GLY A 118 -5.58 -14.90 15.68
C GLY A 118 -5.31 -14.89 17.17
N GLY A 119 -5.48 -16.05 17.81
CA GLY A 119 -5.12 -16.35 19.20
C GLY A 119 -6.04 -17.41 19.79
#